data_AF-L8GFK8-F1
#
_entry.id   AF-L8GFK8-F1
#
_cell.length_a   1.000
_cell.length_b   1.000
_cell.length_c   1.000
_cell.angle_alpha   90.00
_cell.angle_beta   90.00
_cell.angle_gamma   90.00
#
_symmetry.space_group_name_H-M   'P 1'
#
loop_
_entity.id
_entity.type
_entity.pdbx_description
1 polymer ?
#
loop_
_entity_poly.entity_id
_entity_poly.type
_entity_poly.pdbx_seq_one_letter_code
_entity_poly.pdbx_strand_id
1 'polypeptide(L)'
;MQRSVCFVLLAALALLITFTAASQLSLVPTGATASTAPGEWCPTCIDFLSQVIDQLLEIIANGGVIGSCNQLCSQLDGDEGLVCQLLCDYVGIEALVDLVDEVDPDPIYICEELSVCPISTNSSASFSQFETSPEKGTQGTTFVVALTFVVNSTIGTGELVVSVLPPGAPPALSVDAVELLLNVGPGPYSYKIKVTTDPSEQEPWLPGKYAVTGLVCEGSCGSTHPYAKTLAKAQSAFTITA
;
A
#
# COMPACT_ATOMS: atom_id res chain seq x y z
N MET A 1 52.96 -21.54 28.75
CA MET A 1 52.48 -20.14 28.93
C MET A 1 52.58 -19.41 27.60
N GLN A 2 51.53 -19.39 26.78
CA GLN A 2 51.37 -18.33 25.76
C GLN A 2 49.97 -18.36 25.13
N ARG A 3 49.19 -17.34 25.50
CA ARG A 3 48.21 -16.55 24.71
C ARG A 3 47.05 -17.28 24.02
N SER A 4 45.92 -17.27 24.72
CA SER A 4 44.57 -17.21 24.16
C SER A 4 44.43 -16.06 23.15
N VAL A 5 43.89 -16.37 21.98
CA VAL A 5 43.43 -15.38 20.99
C VAL A 5 41.90 -15.41 21.02
N CYS A 6 41.31 -14.31 21.49
CA CYS A 6 39.89 -14.01 21.43
C CYS A 6 39.45 -13.94 19.96
N PHE A 7 38.56 -14.85 19.56
CA PHE A 7 37.69 -14.63 18.39
C PHE A 7 36.49 -13.81 18.86
N VAL A 8 36.44 -12.55 18.41
CA VAL A 8 35.28 -11.66 18.57
C VAL A 8 34.22 -12.11 17.57
N LEU A 9 33.12 -12.69 18.06
CA LEU A 9 31.91 -12.90 17.28
C LEU A 9 31.26 -11.54 16.99
N LEU A 10 31.25 -11.14 15.72
CA LEU A 10 30.36 -10.10 15.20
C LEU A 10 28.99 -10.74 14.93
N ALA A 11 28.08 -10.61 15.89
CA ALA A 11 26.66 -10.91 15.67
C ALA A 11 26.02 -9.70 14.97
N ALA A 12 25.84 -9.79 13.66
CA ALA A 12 24.98 -8.89 12.90
C ALA A 12 23.53 -9.26 13.23
N LEU A 13 22.98 -8.63 14.25
CA LEU A 13 21.57 -8.76 14.64
C LEU A 13 20.75 -7.84 13.73
N ALA A 14 20.22 -8.39 12.63
CA ALA A 14 19.21 -7.72 11.82
C ALA A 14 17.92 -7.62 12.64
N LEU A 15 17.74 -6.49 13.33
CA LEU A 15 16.49 -6.16 14.00
C LEU A 15 15.50 -5.71 12.92
N LEU A 16 14.64 -6.62 12.47
CA LEU A 16 13.41 -6.29 11.74
C LEU A 16 12.50 -5.54 12.72
N ILE A 17 12.63 -4.21 12.76
CA ILE A 17 11.73 -3.34 13.52
C ILE A 17 10.50 -3.17 12.64
N THR A 18 9.46 -3.93 12.96
CA THR A 18 8.14 -3.77 12.35
C THR A 18 7.50 -2.50 12.89
N PHE A 19 7.27 -1.54 12.00
CA PHE A 19 6.43 -0.38 12.28
C PHE A 19 5.03 -0.90 12.61
N THR A 20 4.50 -0.60 13.80
CA THR A 20 3.08 -0.85 14.11
C THR A 20 2.35 0.48 14.12
N ALA A 21 2.10 1.01 12.91
CA ALA A 21 1.00 1.95 12.75
C ALA A 21 -0.29 1.18 13.07
N ALA A 22 -0.82 1.37 14.28
CA ALA A 22 -2.12 0.82 14.63
C ALA A 22 -3.21 1.66 13.95
N SER A 23 -3.42 1.41 12.66
CA SER A 23 -4.54 1.91 11.88
C SER A 23 -5.80 1.19 12.35
N GLN A 24 -6.81 1.95 12.77
CA GLN A 24 -8.14 1.39 13.01
C GLN A 24 -9.04 1.88 11.90
N LEU A 25 -8.99 1.18 10.77
CA LEU A 25 -10.06 1.30 9.79
C LEU A 25 -11.29 0.58 10.34
N SER A 26 -12.38 1.32 10.49
CA SER A 26 -13.68 0.73 10.74
C SER A 26 -14.51 0.97 9.49
N LEU A 27 -14.36 0.07 8.51
CA LEU A 27 -15.36 -0.09 7.46
C LEU A 27 -16.57 -0.73 8.14
N VAL A 28 -17.45 0.07 8.74
CA VAL A 28 -18.77 -0.40 9.15
C VAL A 28 -19.73 -0.03 8.02
N PRO A 29 -19.92 -0.90 7.01
CA PRO A 29 -21.10 -0.76 6.17
C PRO A 29 -22.30 -0.96 7.07
N THR A 30 -23.15 0.07 7.19
CA THR A 30 -24.46 -0.07 7.82
C THR A 30 -25.36 -0.84 6.85
N GLY A 31 -25.16 -2.16 6.75
CA GLY A 31 -26.07 -3.09 6.08
C GLY A 31 -25.71 -3.57 4.67
N ALA A 32 -24.57 -4.27 4.51
CA ALA A 32 -24.30 -5.03 3.28
C ALA A 32 -24.14 -6.53 3.59
N THR A 33 -24.89 -7.37 2.87
CA THR A 33 -24.82 -8.85 2.93
C THR A 33 -23.72 -9.36 2.01
N ALA A 34 -22.86 -10.25 2.51
CA ALA A 34 -21.78 -10.89 1.75
C ALA A 34 -22.31 -11.77 0.61
N SER A 35 -21.74 -11.60 -0.59
CA SER A 35 -21.93 -12.45 -1.77
C SER A 35 -20.56 -12.94 -2.22
N THR A 36 -20.43 -14.22 -2.57
CA THR A 36 -19.28 -14.80 -3.30
C THR A 36 -19.24 -14.22 -4.72
N ALA A 37 -18.71 -13.01 -4.86
CA ALA A 37 -18.69 -12.21 -6.07
C ALA A 37 -17.26 -12.10 -6.63
N PRO A 38 -17.09 -11.74 -7.92
CA PRO A 38 -15.81 -11.30 -8.47
C PRO A 38 -15.12 -10.31 -7.51
N GLY A 39 -13.85 -10.59 -7.19
CA GLY A 39 -13.06 -9.83 -6.22
C GLY A 39 -12.60 -10.59 -4.97
N GLU A 40 -13.03 -11.84 -4.73
CA GLU A 40 -12.57 -12.61 -3.56
C GLU A 40 -11.05 -12.84 -3.54
N TRP A 41 -10.45 -13.05 -4.72
CA TRP A 41 -9.00 -13.22 -4.90
C TRP A 41 -8.24 -11.90 -5.09
N CYS A 42 -8.94 -10.77 -5.13
CA CYS A 42 -8.32 -9.48 -5.40
C CYS A 42 -7.26 -9.09 -4.34
N PRO A 43 -7.53 -9.19 -3.02
CA PRO A 43 -6.50 -8.90 -2.01
C PRO A 43 -5.29 -9.82 -2.15
N THR A 44 -5.52 -11.12 -2.39
CA THR A 44 -4.43 -12.09 -2.58
C THR A 44 -3.59 -11.80 -3.82
N CYS A 45 -4.21 -11.39 -4.92
CA CYS A 45 -3.50 -11.00 -6.14
C CYS A 45 -2.64 -9.76 -5.90
N ILE A 46 -3.21 -8.71 -5.29
CA ILE A 46 -2.50 -7.46 -4.99
C ILE A 46 -1.35 -7.71 -4.01
N ASP A 47 -1.60 -8.45 -2.93
CA ASP A 47 -0.58 -8.76 -1.92
C ASP A 47 0.56 -9.58 -2.52
N PHE A 48 0.23 -10.58 -3.36
CA PHE A 48 1.22 -11.39 -4.06
C PHE A 48 2.07 -10.51 -4.98
N LEU A 49 1.46 -9.77 -5.90
CA LEU A 49 2.18 -8.93 -6.85
C LEU A 49 3.01 -7.85 -6.16
N SER A 50 2.50 -7.23 -5.10
CA SER A 50 3.24 -6.24 -4.31
C SER A 50 4.51 -6.81 -3.66
N GLN A 51 4.57 -8.12 -3.42
CA GLN A 51 5.74 -8.79 -2.85
C GLN A 51 6.71 -9.29 -3.93
N VAL A 52 6.18 -9.77 -5.05
CA VAL A 52 6.98 -10.52 -6.03
C VAL A 52 7.34 -9.76 -7.30
N ILE A 53 6.71 -8.61 -7.59
CA ILE A 53 6.96 -7.85 -8.85
C ILE A 53 8.45 -7.61 -9.07
N ASP A 54 9.19 -7.13 -8.07
CA ASP A 54 10.62 -6.86 -8.22
C ASP A 54 11.43 -8.12 -8.51
N GLN A 55 11.08 -9.24 -7.86
CA GLN A 55 11.73 -10.53 -8.09
C GLN A 55 11.38 -11.09 -9.48
N LEU A 56 10.12 -10.96 -9.90
CA LEU A 56 9.66 -11.39 -11.21
C LEU A 56 10.34 -10.58 -12.31
N LEU A 57 10.48 -9.26 -12.16
CA LEU A 57 11.24 -8.41 -13.06
C LEU A 57 12.70 -8.86 -13.18
N GLU A 58 13.35 -9.18 -12.07
CA GLU A 58 14.73 -9.69 -12.08
C GLU A 58 14.84 -11.06 -12.77
N ILE A 59 13.87 -11.96 -12.52
CA ILE A 59 13.80 -13.29 -13.13
C ILE A 59 13.54 -13.18 -14.63
N ILE A 60 12.64 -12.31 -15.08
CA ILE A 60 12.33 -12.09 -16.50
C ILE A 60 13.53 -11.46 -17.21
N ALA A 61 14.15 -10.44 -16.60
CA ALA A 61 15.31 -9.75 -17.17
C ALA A 61 16.55 -10.66 -17.32
N ASN A 62 16.76 -11.60 -16.39
CA ASN A 62 17.95 -12.46 -16.38
C ASN A 62 17.72 -13.89 -16.93
N GLY A 63 16.48 -14.40 -16.86
CA GLY A 63 16.10 -15.77 -17.18
C GLY A 63 15.65 -16.00 -18.62
N GLY A 64 15.34 -14.93 -19.36
CA GLY A 64 14.79 -15.02 -20.72
C GLY A 64 13.34 -15.51 -20.75
N VAL A 65 12.85 -15.94 -21.92
CA VAL A 65 11.45 -16.36 -22.11
C VAL A 65 11.18 -17.64 -21.31
N ILE A 66 10.52 -17.49 -20.16
CA ILE A 66 10.04 -18.61 -19.36
C ILE A 66 8.76 -19.16 -20.01
N GLY A 67 8.83 -20.40 -20.49
CA GLY A 67 7.78 -20.99 -21.33
C GLY A 67 6.59 -21.59 -20.58
N SER A 68 6.58 -21.58 -19.24
CA SER A 68 5.46 -22.13 -18.47
C SER A 68 5.35 -21.55 -17.07
N CYS A 69 4.13 -21.52 -16.53
CA CYS A 69 3.83 -21.11 -15.15
C CYS A 69 4.69 -21.84 -14.12
N ASN A 70 4.81 -23.16 -14.25
CA ASN A 70 5.60 -23.95 -13.31
C ASN A 70 7.07 -23.51 -13.28
N GLN A 71 7.68 -23.26 -14.45
CA GLN A 71 9.07 -22.82 -14.50
C GLN A 71 9.29 -21.42 -13.90
N LEU A 72 8.31 -20.51 -14.04
CA LEU A 72 8.35 -19.17 -13.45
C LEU A 72 8.16 -19.27 -11.94
N CYS A 73 7.07 -19.91 -11.53
CA CYS A 73 6.63 -19.97 -10.15
C CYS A 73 7.49 -20.88 -9.28
N SER A 74 8.22 -21.84 -9.86
CA SER A 74 9.21 -22.64 -9.13
C SER A 74 10.46 -21.85 -8.72
N GLN A 75 10.65 -20.62 -9.23
CA GLN A 75 11.73 -19.73 -8.81
C GLN A 75 11.37 -18.94 -7.54
N LEU A 76 10.10 -18.95 -7.13
CA LEU A 76 9.64 -18.30 -5.91
C LEU A 76 9.63 -19.32 -4.77
N ASP A 77 10.04 -18.88 -3.58
CA ASP A 77 10.14 -19.74 -2.42
C ASP A 77 8.80 -19.81 -1.65
N GLY A 78 8.52 -20.96 -1.03
CA GLY A 78 7.39 -21.12 -0.12
C GLY A 78 6.01 -20.99 -0.77
N ASP A 79 5.09 -20.33 -0.06
CA ASP A 79 3.67 -20.21 -0.47
C ASP A 79 3.49 -19.26 -1.66
N GLU A 80 4.47 -18.39 -1.94
CA GLU A 80 4.47 -17.46 -3.08
C GLU A 80 4.50 -18.23 -4.41
N GLY A 81 5.25 -19.33 -4.48
CA GLY A 81 5.27 -20.21 -5.66
C GLY A 81 3.92 -20.88 -5.93
N LEU A 82 3.16 -21.23 -4.87
CA LEU A 82 1.82 -21.79 -5.00
C LEU A 82 0.83 -20.73 -5.49
N VAL A 83 0.85 -19.53 -4.92
CA VAL A 83 -0.03 -18.42 -5.35
C VAL A 83 0.29 -18.00 -6.77
N CYS A 84 1.58 -17.90 -7.12
CA CYS A 84 2.04 -17.68 -8.49
C CYS A 84 1.48 -18.74 -9.43
N GLN A 85 1.60 -20.02 -9.09
CA GLN A 85 1.14 -21.11 -9.94
C GLN A 85 -0.37 -21.03 -10.15
N LEU A 86 -1.14 -20.75 -9.09
CA LEU A 86 -2.60 -20.60 -9.17
C LEU A 86 -3.00 -19.41 -10.03
N LEU A 87 -2.36 -18.25 -9.84
CA LEU A 87 -2.64 -17.05 -10.61
C LEU A 87 -2.27 -17.28 -12.07
N CYS A 88 -1.07 -17.78 -12.34
CA CYS A 88 -0.58 -18.05 -13.68
C CYS A 88 -1.41 -19.13 -14.41
N ASP A 89 -1.88 -20.17 -13.73
CA ASP A 89 -2.77 -21.17 -14.33
C ASP A 89 -4.16 -20.58 -14.65
N TYR A 90 -4.60 -19.58 -13.88
CA TYR A 90 -5.85 -18.87 -14.13
C TYR A 90 -5.75 -17.91 -15.32
N VAL A 91 -4.62 -17.20 -15.47
CA VAL A 91 -4.48 -16.10 -16.45
C VAL A 91 -3.67 -16.44 -17.70
N GLY A 92 -2.74 -17.39 -17.59
CA GLY A 92 -1.74 -17.71 -18.61
C GLY A 92 -0.41 -16.98 -18.40
N ILE A 93 0.69 -17.69 -18.71
CA ILE A 93 2.07 -17.18 -18.53
C ILE A 93 2.38 -15.96 -19.40
N GLU A 94 1.89 -15.90 -20.63
CA GLU A 94 2.14 -14.78 -21.54
C GLU A 94 1.52 -13.48 -21.00
N ALA A 95 0.25 -13.54 -20.58
CA ALA A 95 -0.44 -12.40 -19.99
C ALA A 95 0.23 -11.90 -18.70
N LEU A 96 0.68 -12.82 -17.84
CA LEU A 96 1.38 -12.48 -16.62
C LEU A 96 2.74 -11.82 -16.89
N VAL A 97 3.53 -12.35 -17.83
CA VAL A 97 4.84 -11.79 -18.18
C VAL A 97 4.69 -10.43 -18.85
N ASP A 98 3.75 -10.28 -19.78
CA ASP A 98 3.52 -9.02 -20.51
C ASP A 98 3.11 -7.89 -19.55
N LEU A 99 2.29 -8.19 -18.54
CA LEU A 99 1.84 -7.22 -17.54
C LEU A 99 2.94 -6.85 -16.53
N VAL A 100 3.83 -7.80 -16.19
CA VAL A 100 4.93 -7.55 -15.26
C VAL A 100 6.09 -6.81 -15.94
N ASP A 101 6.33 -7.01 -17.25
CA ASP A 101 7.38 -6.32 -18.01
C ASP A 101 7.01 -4.88 -18.41
N GLU A 102 5.87 -4.36 -17.96
CA GLU A 102 5.53 -2.95 -18.12
C GLU A 102 6.51 -2.04 -17.34
N VAL A 103 6.68 -0.81 -17.82
CA VAL A 103 7.65 0.16 -17.27
C VAL A 103 7.32 0.58 -15.83
N ASP A 104 6.07 0.38 -15.39
CA ASP A 104 5.56 0.74 -14.07
C ASP A 104 4.57 -0.33 -13.60
N PRO A 105 5.02 -1.51 -13.14
CA PRO A 105 4.12 -2.60 -12.79
C PRO A 105 3.35 -2.25 -11.50
N ASP A 106 2.06 -1.97 -11.67
CA ASP A 106 1.14 -1.59 -10.60
C ASP A 106 0.30 -2.81 -10.19
N PRO A 107 0.41 -3.29 -8.94
CA PRO A 107 -0.29 -4.49 -8.48
C PRO A 107 -1.81 -4.44 -8.68
N ILE A 108 -2.44 -3.27 -8.45
CA ILE A 108 -3.90 -3.13 -8.59
C ILE A 108 -4.27 -3.22 -10.07
N TYR A 109 -3.59 -2.45 -10.92
CA TYR A 109 -3.85 -2.46 -12.36
C TYR A 109 -3.65 -3.85 -12.98
N ILE A 110 -2.56 -4.54 -12.62
CA ILE A 110 -2.30 -5.90 -13.13
C ILE A 110 -3.46 -6.82 -12.70
N CYS A 111 -3.88 -6.79 -11.43
CA CYS A 111 -4.99 -7.63 -10.99
C CYS A 111 -6.35 -7.25 -11.61
N GLU A 112 -6.54 -6.00 -12.02
CA GLU A 112 -7.71 -5.53 -12.78
C GLU A 112 -7.70 -6.06 -14.23
N GLU A 113 -6.56 -5.98 -14.93
CA GLU A 113 -6.40 -6.52 -16.29
C GLU A 113 -6.59 -8.04 -16.32
N LEU A 114 -6.10 -8.72 -15.28
CA LEU A 114 -6.32 -10.15 -15.07
C LEU A 114 -7.77 -10.51 -14.70
N SER A 115 -8.66 -9.52 -14.60
CA SER A 115 -10.08 -9.67 -14.22
C SER A 115 -10.27 -10.35 -12.85
N VAL A 116 -9.27 -10.30 -11.99
CA VAL A 116 -9.31 -10.81 -10.61
C VAL A 116 -9.92 -9.76 -9.69
N CYS A 117 -9.56 -8.50 -9.92
CA CYS A 117 -10.07 -7.34 -9.22
C CYS A 117 -11.22 -6.68 -9.98
N PRO A 118 -12.30 -6.27 -9.30
CA PRO A 118 -13.39 -5.52 -9.91
C PRO A 118 -12.95 -4.11 -10.30
N ILE A 119 -13.41 -3.65 -11.45
CA ILE A 119 -13.15 -2.30 -11.99
C ILE A 119 -14.44 -1.48 -11.90
N SER A 120 -14.37 -0.23 -11.44
CA SER A 120 -15.48 0.74 -11.54
C SER A 120 -15.11 1.93 -12.42
N THR A 121 -15.82 2.10 -13.53
CA THR A 121 -15.56 3.21 -14.48
C THR A 121 -16.33 4.49 -14.13
N ASN A 122 -17.23 4.45 -13.14
CA ASN A 122 -18.07 5.56 -12.73
C ASN A 122 -17.94 5.88 -11.24
N SER A 123 -16.87 5.42 -10.58
CA SER A 123 -16.62 5.67 -9.17
C SER A 123 -16.43 7.16 -8.86
N SER A 124 -16.83 7.54 -7.65
CA SER A 124 -16.80 8.91 -7.17
C SER A 124 -16.81 8.92 -5.65
N ALA A 125 -15.98 9.78 -5.08
CA ALA A 125 -15.92 10.03 -3.64
C ALA A 125 -15.69 11.52 -3.36
N SER A 126 -15.87 11.92 -2.11
CA SER A 126 -15.57 13.27 -1.63
C SER A 126 -15.20 13.24 -0.15
N PHE A 127 -14.38 14.18 0.32
CA PHE A 127 -14.13 14.33 1.76
C PHE A 127 -15.20 15.23 2.40
N SER A 128 -15.75 14.79 3.54
CA SER A 128 -16.60 15.62 4.40
C SER A 128 -15.87 16.18 5.61
N GLN A 129 -14.79 15.51 6.05
CA GLN A 129 -13.93 15.96 7.15
C GLN A 129 -12.50 15.45 6.93
N PHE A 130 -11.51 16.29 7.26
CA PHE A 130 -10.10 15.91 7.27
C PHE A 130 -9.36 16.82 8.26
N GLU A 131 -8.96 16.27 9.40
CA GLU A 131 -8.40 17.04 10.50
C GLU A 131 -7.21 16.32 11.16
N THR A 132 -6.34 17.09 11.79
CA THR A 132 -5.25 16.57 12.61
C THR A 132 -5.30 17.17 14.00
N SER A 133 -5.23 16.33 15.03
CA SER A 133 -5.31 16.75 16.42
C SER A 133 -4.23 16.06 17.27
N PRO A 134 -3.47 16.81 18.09
CA PRO A 134 -3.48 18.28 18.19
C PRO A 134 -2.85 18.94 16.95
N GLU A 135 -3.12 20.21 16.67
CA GLU A 135 -2.44 20.90 15.55
C GLU A 135 -0.95 21.19 15.83
N LYS A 136 -0.55 21.15 17.11
CA LYS A 136 0.81 21.44 17.59
C LYS A 136 1.17 20.53 18.76
N GLY A 137 2.43 20.09 18.81
CA GLY A 137 2.97 19.30 19.92
C GLY A 137 4.49 19.28 19.88
N THR A 138 5.13 18.92 20.99
CA THR A 138 6.58 18.66 21.01
C THR A 138 6.87 17.33 20.32
N GLN A 139 8.14 17.07 20.02
CA GLN A 139 8.59 15.76 19.59
C GLN A 139 8.15 14.67 20.60
N GLY A 140 7.80 13.48 20.10
CA GLY A 140 7.15 12.40 20.88
C GLY A 140 5.64 12.57 21.08
N THR A 141 5.03 13.65 20.58
CA THR A 141 3.57 13.78 20.56
C THR A 141 2.97 12.79 19.55
N THR A 142 1.87 12.14 19.92
CA THR A 142 1.01 11.41 18.98
C THR A 142 -0.02 12.36 18.37
N PHE A 143 0.07 12.54 17.06
CA PHE A 143 -0.92 13.26 16.26
C PHE A 143 -1.95 12.28 15.70
N VAL A 144 -3.23 12.59 15.84
CA VAL A 144 -4.32 11.81 15.27
C VAL A 144 -4.77 12.50 14.00
N VAL A 145 -4.63 11.83 12.85
CA VAL A 145 -5.25 12.27 11.60
C VAL A 145 -6.58 11.54 11.48
N ALA A 146 -7.67 12.30 11.46
CA ALA A 146 -9.02 11.78 11.33
C ALA A 146 -9.66 12.31 10.04
N LEU A 147 -10.26 11.41 9.28
CA LEU A 147 -10.95 11.77 8.06
C LEU A 147 -12.30 11.08 7.95
N THR A 148 -13.20 11.73 7.26
CA THR A 148 -14.48 11.17 6.81
C THR A 148 -14.62 11.47 5.33
N PHE A 149 -14.88 10.44 4.55
CA PHE A 149 -15.16 10.53 3.13
C PHE A 149 -16.50 9.89 2.81
N VAL A 150 -17.13 10.36 1.75
CA VAL A 150 -18.40 9.86 1.24
C VAL A 150 -18.14 9.28 -0.13
N VAL A 151 -18.43 7.99 -0.29
CA VAL A 151 -18.48 7.33 -1.58
C VAL A 151 -19.84 7.63 -2.20
N ASN A 152 -19.85 8.27 -3.37
CA ASN A 152 -21.06 8.67 -4.08
C ASN A 152 -21.52 7.58 -5.07
N SER A 153 -20.55 6.84 -5.62
CA SER A 153 -20.75 5.68 -6.50
C SER A 153 -19.65 4.66 -6.20
N THR A 154 -19.99 3.37 -6.33
CA THR A 154 -19.15 2.24 -5.92
C THR A 154 -17.73 2.35 -6.45
N ILE A 155 -16.75 2.14 -5.57
CA ILE A 155 -15.34 1.93 -5.91
C ILE A 155 -15.15 0.44 -6.17
N GLY A 156 -14.55 0.07 -7.30
CA GLY A 156 -14.24 -1.31 -7.64
C GLY A 156 -13.07 -1.80 -6.82
N THR A 157 -11.87 -1.42 -7.25
CA THR A 157 -10.62 -1.62 -6.52
C THR A 157 -9.91 -0.28 -6.46
N GLY A 158 -9.41 0.12 -5.29
CA GLY A 158 -8.70 1.37 -5.15
C GLY A 158 -8.07 1.55 -3.79
N GLU A 159 -7.64 2.78 -3.48
CA GLU A 159 -6.89 3.06 -2.26
C GLU A 159 -7.41 4.28 -1.50
N LEU A 160 -7.27 4.21 -0.19
CA LEU A 160 -7.24 5.37 0.69
C LEU A 160 -5.78 5.58 1.13
N VAL A 161 -5.20 6.70 0.73
CA VAL A 161 -3.82 7.07 1.10
C VAL A 161 -3.84 8.27 2.03
N VAL A 162 -3.14 8.16 3.16
CA VAL A 162 -2.83 9.28 4.05
C VAL A 162 -1.33 9.48 4.08
N SER A 163 -0.88 10.59 3.52
CA SER A 163 0.54 10.92 3.35
C SER A 163 0.95 12.04 4.30
N VAL A 164 2.05 11.86 5.02
CA VAL A 164 2.65 12.85 5.91
C VAL A 164 3.98 13.32 5.34
N LEU A 165 4.04 14.56 4.89
CA LEU A 165 5.22 15.17 4.27
C LEU A 165 6.00 16.04 5.29
N PRO A 166 7.28 15.74 5.55
CA PRO A 166 8.11 16.56 6.41
C PRO A 166 8.35 17.99 5.91
N PRO A 167 8.68 18.93 6.81
CA PRO A 167 8.93 20.33 6.43
C PRO A 167 10.10 20.45 5.44
N GLY A 168 9.84 20.98 4.25
CA GLY A 168 10.85 21.21 3.22
C GLY A 168 11.33 19.95 2.48
N ALA A 169 10.74 18.78 2.75
CA ALA A 169 11.03 17.56 2.02
C ALA A 169 10.32 17.50 0.66
N PRO A 170 10.92 16.85 -0.36
CA PRO A 170 10.21 16.50 -1.58
C PRO A 170 9.15 15.41 -1.32
N PRO A 171 8.11 15.29 -2.17
CA PRO A 171 7.05 14.29 -2.01
C PRO A 171 7.54 12.85 -1.84
N ALA A 172 8.66 12.47 -2.45
CA ALA A 172 9.22 11.12 -2.36
C ALA A 172 9.72 10.71 -0.95
N LEU A 173 9.72 11.64 0.01
CA LEU A 173 10.09 11.36 1.42
C LEU A 173 8.87 11.46 2.35
N SER A 174 7.65 11.33 1.83
CA SER A 174 6.47 11.20 2.66
C SER A 174 6.43 9.85 3.37
N VAL A 175 5.78 9.83 4.53
CA VAL A 175 5.37 8.60 5.20
C VAL A 175 3.89 8.38 4.88
N ASP A 176 3.59 7.27 4.22
CA ASP A 176 2.26 6.98 3.70
C ASP A 176 1.61 5.83 4.47
N ALA A 177 0.35 6.01 4.86
CA ALA A 177 -0.54 4.96 5.30
C ALA A 177 -1.51 4.67 4.16
N VAL A 178 -1.44 3.47 3.60
CA VAL A 178 -2.25 3.01 2.48
C VAL A 178 -3.24 1.97 2.97
N GLU A 179 -4.47 2.04 2.49
CA GLU A 179 -5.53 1.10 2.79
C GLU A 179 -6.27 0.71 1.51
N LEU A 180 -6.43 -0.61 1.30
CA LEU A 180 -7.12 -1.15 0.14
C LEU A 180 -8.64 -0.96 0.27
N LEU A 181 -9.26 -0.40 -0.77
CA LEU A 181 -10.70 -0.24 -0.91
C LEU A 181 -11.20 -1.24 -1.96
N LEU A 182 -11.98 -2.23 -1.52
CA LEU A 182 -12.53 -3.26 -2.40
C LEU A 182 -14.06 -3.29 -2.33
N ASN A 183 -14.71 -3.15 -3.50
CA ASN A 183 -16.17 -3.13 -3.66
C ASN A 183 -16.88 -2.19 -2.67
N VAL A 184 -16.31 -1.01 -2.44
CA VAL A 184 -16.83 -0.05 -1.46
C VAL A 184 -18.03 0.67 -2.05
N GLY A 185 -19.22 0.35 -1.55
CA GLY A 185 -20.48 0.94 -2.00
C GLY A 185 -20.70 2.39 -1.54
N PRO A 186 -21.77 3.06 -2.01
CA PRO A 186 -22.07 4.42 -1.60
C PRO A 186 -22.38 4.55 -0.10
N GLY A 187 -21.81 5.58 0.53
CA GLY A 187 -22.01 5.85 1.95
C GLY A 187 -20.88 6.65 2.59
N PRO A 188 -21.06 7.11 3.85
CA PRO A 188 -19.99 7.74 4.60
C PRO A 188 -19.07 6.70 5.26
N TYR A 189 -17.77 6.96 5.23
CA TYR A 189 -16.71 6.13 5.81
C TYR A 189 -15.78 7.01 6.64
N SER A 190 -15.26 6.47 7.74
CA SER A 190 -14.33 7.18 8.61
C SER A 190 -13.05 6.38 8.80
N TYR A 191 -11.92 7.08 8.79
CA TYR A 191 -10.60 6.50 9.00
C TYR A 191 -9.77 7.35 9.95
N LYS A 192 -8.94 6.69 10.76
CA LYS A 192 -8.06 7.35 11.70
C LYS A 192 -6.71 6.65 11.73
N ILE A 193 -5.66 7.44 11.60
CA ILE A 193 -4.28 7.01 11.86
C ILE A 193 -3.68 7.79 13.01
N LYS A 194 -2.74 7.15 13.70
CA LYS A 194 -1.93 7.77 14.75
C LYS A 194 -0.51 7.91 14.23
N VAL A 195 -0.01 9.14 14.22
CA VAL A 195 1.37 9.49 13.86
C VAL A 195 2.11 9.80 15.15
N THR A 196 2.91 8.85 15.63
CA THR A 196 3.75 9.05 16.81
C THR A 196 5.10 9.61 16.36
N THR A 197 5.46 10.78 16.88
CA THR A 197 6.66 11.51 16.44
C THR A 197 7.89 11.21 17.31
N ASP A 198 8.08 9.93 17.64
CA ASP A 198 9.24 9.47 18.41
C ASP A 198 10.46 9.38 17.47
N PRO A 199 11.54 10.15 17.71
CA PRO A 199 12.66 10.23 16.78
C PRO A 199 13.44 8.92 16.73
N SER A 200 13.82 8.55 15.51
CA SER A 200 14.78 7.50 15.21
C SER A 200 15.82 7.99 14.20
N GLU A 201 16.85 7.19 13.94
CA GLU A 201 17.83 7.52 12.87
C GLU A 201 17.17 7.55 11.48
N GLN A 202 16.08 6.82 11.29
CA GLN A 202 15.33 6.75 10.03
C GLN A 202 14.33 7.91 9.91
N GLU A 203 13.68 8.25 11.02
CA GLU A 203 12.68 9.31 11.09
C GLU A 203 13.04 10.30 12.21
N PRO A 204 13.80 11.37 11.91
CA PRO A 204 14.26 12.29 12.95
C PRO A 204 13.15 13.17 13.52
N TRP A 205 11.95 13.21 12.90
CA TRP A 205 10.79 14.02 13.33
C TRP A 205 11.17 15.44 13.76
N LEU A 206 11.91 16.15 12.88
CA LEU A 206 12.44 17.49 13.15
C LEU A 206 11.32 18.52 13.39
N PRO A 207 11.57 19.56 14.22
CA PRO A 207 10.64 20.66 14.39
C PRO A 207 10.25 21.32 13.06
N GLY A 208 8.96 21.65 12.92
CA GLY A 208 8.42 22.30 11.74
C GLY A 208 6.99 21.89 11.42
N LYS A 209 6.46 22.42 10.31
CA LYS A 209 5.10 22.15 9.84
C LYS A 209 5.08 20.97 8.86
N TYR A 210 4.43 19.89 9.27
CA TYR A 210 4.20 18.69 8.46
C TYR A 210 2.89 18.85 7.71
N ALA A 211 2.92 18.63 6.40
CA ALA A 211 1.71 18.63 5.58
C ALA A 211 1.12 17.22 5.56
N VAL A 212 -0.19 17.10 5.77
CA VAL A 212 -0.89 15.82 5.72
C VAL A 212 -1.86 15.86 4.54
N THR A 213 -1.80 14.88 3.65
CA THR A 213 -2.68 14.78 2.48
C THR A 213 -3.45 13.46 2.54
N GLY A 214 -4.77 13.53 2.36
CA GLY A 214 -5.62 12.36 2.16
C GLY A 214 -6.05 12.25 0.70
N LEU A 215 -5.99 11.04 0.14
CA LEU A 215 -6.45 10.70 -1.20
C LEU A 215 -7.40 9.50 -1.13
N VAL A 216 -8.48 9.55 -1.88
CA VAL A 216 -9.32 8.38 -2.18
C VAL A 216 -9.24 8.17 -3.68
N CYS A 217 -8.91 6.97 -4.13
CA CYS A 217 -8.69 6.64 -5.53
C CYS A 217 -9.49 5.41 -5.97
N GLU A 218 -9.83 5.35 -7.25
CA GLU A 218 -9.98 4.10 -8.00
C GLU A 218 -8.59 3.73 -8.53
N GLY A 219 -8.23 2.45 -8.53
CA GLY A 219 -6.86 2.02 -8.75
C GLY A 219 -5.88 2.55 -7.68
N SER A 220 -4.59 2.38 -7.95
CA SER A 220 -3.53 2.90 -7.07
C SER A 220 -3.46 4.43 -7.14
N CYS A 221 -3.29 5.07 -5.99
CA CYS A 221 -3.24 6.52 -5.93
C CYS A 221 -1.95 7.07 -6.57
N GLY A 222 -2.11 7.81 -7.67
CA GLY A 222 -0.98 8.41 -8.42
C GLY A 222 -0.55 7.60 -9.64
N SER A 223 -1.14 6.42 -9.84
CA SER A 223 -0.95 5.60 -11.03
C SER A 223 -1.45 6.31 -12.29
N THR A 224 -0.79 6.01 -13.41
CA THR A 224 -1.15 6.56 -14.74
C THR A 224 -1.85 5.54 -15.64
N HIS A 225 -2.06 4.34 -15.11
CA HIS A 225 -2.70 3.23 -15.80
C HIS A 225 -4.19 3.49 -16.07
N PRO A 226 -4.79 2.75 -17.01
CA PRO A 226 -6.24 2.70 -17.18
C PRO A 226 -6.98 2.51 -15.85
N TYR A 227 -8.19 3.08 -15.76
CA TYR A 227 -9.10 3.01 -14.61
C TYR A 227 -8.63 3.71 -13.32
N ALA A 228 -7.32 3.90 -13.13
CA ALA A 228 -6.78 4.63 -12.01
C ALA A 228 -7.18 6.11 -12.03
N LYS A 229 -7.70 6.60 -10.91
CA LYS A 229 -8.17 7.99 -10.77
C LYS A 229 -8.26 8.42 -9.32
N THR A 230 -7.70 9.59 -9.00
CA THR A 230 -8.01 10.27 -7.73
C THR A 230 -9.46 10.76 -7.73
N LEU A 231 -10.26 10.21 -6.83
CA LEU A 231 -11.68 10.53 -6.65
C LEU A 231 -11.86 11.73 -5.71
N ALA A 232 -11.07 11.79 -4.63
CA ALA A 232 -11.11 12.87 -3.66
C ALA A 232 -9.71 13.20 -3.12
N LYS A 233 -9.51 14.46 -2.74
CA LYS A 233 -8.29 14.95 -2.09
C LYS A 233 -8.62 15.93 -0.97
N ALA A 234 -7.98 15.79 0.18
CA ALA A 234 -8.06 16.73 1.29
C ALA A 234 -6.69 16.91 1.94
N GLN A 235 -6.52 18.01 2.68
CA GLN A 235 -5.26 18.33 3.34
C GLN A 235 -5.49 18.90 4.74
N SER A 236 -4.58 18.59 5.65
CA SER A 236 -4.41 19.21 6.96
C SER A 236 -2.92 19.38 7.24
N ALA A 237 -2.58 19.80 8.45
CA ALA A 237 -1.21 19.89 8.89
C ALA A 237 -1.11 19.78 10.41
N PHE A 238 0.06 19.41 10.89
CA PHE A 238 0.43 19.57 12.29
C PHE A 238 1.83 20.18 12.39
N THR A 239 2.19 20.72 13.56
CA THR A 239 3.50 21.33 13.80
C THR A 239 4.19 20.66 14.97
N ILE A 240 5.42 20.18 14.75
CA ILE A 240 6.32 19.78 15.82
C ILE A 240 7.06 21.02 16.32
N THR A 241 6.96 21.30 17.61
CA THR A 241 7.69 22.39 18.27
C THR A 241 9.00 21.88 18.88
N ALA A 242 9.98 22.78 18.94
CA ALA A 242 11.22 22.57 19.69
C ALA A 242 10.98 22.49 21.21
#